data_AF-A0A7C6J8I2-F1
#
_entry.id   AF-A0A7C6J8I2-F1
#
_cell.length_a   1.000
_cell.length_b   1.000
_cell.length_c   1.000
_cell.angle_alpha   90.00
_cell.angle_beta   90.00
_cell.angle_gamma   90.00
#
_symmetry.space_group_name_H-M   'P 1'
#
loop_
_entity.id
_entity.type
_entity.pdbx_description
1 polymer ?
#
loop_
_entity_poly.entity_id
_entity_poly.type
_entity_poly.pdbx_seq_one_letter_code
_entity_poly.pdbx_strand_id
1 'polypeptide(L)'
;MNQEVPGDADPVQAALEEMLKGPTEDEYLRGYRSHFSERSAGMLRGITRNSSGDVLTLDFADFRNLFGENKVPSPTSFGPGGVMADITWTVFKQFPDVQALRFAFNGDEGVFWSWLAGAPCEPEVFTRNDWEQI
;
A
#
# COMPACT_ATOMS: atom_id res chain seq x y z
N MET A 1 2.87 -27.84 17.10
CA MET A 1 3.07 -27.49 15.67
C MET A 1 1.68 -27.45 15.05
N ASN A 2 1.05 -26.27 15.03
CA ASN A 2 -0.22 -26.08 14.32
C ASN A 2 0.13 -25.48 12.96
N GLN A 3 -0.11 -26.22 11.89
CA GLN A 3 -0.15 -25.67 10.54
C GLN A 3 -1.60 -25.25 10.28
N GLU A 4 -1.87 -23.95 10.29
CA GLU A 4 -3.16 -23.39 9.87
C GLU A 4 -3.12 -23.08 8.36
N VAL A 5 -3.75 -24.01 7.63
CA VAL A 5 -4.47 -23.94 6.33
C VAL A 5 -3.93 -23.03 5.20
N PRO A 6 -3.51 -23.60 4.06
CA PRO A 6 -3.46 -22.90 2.77
C PRO A 6 -4.81 -22.99 2.05
N GLY A 7 -5.44 -21.85 1.72
CA GLY A 7 -6.63 -21.83 0.87
C GLY A 7 -7.61 -20.68 1.12
N ASP A 8 -7.13 -19.44 1.03
CA ASP A 8 -7.86 -18.25 0.55
C ASP A 8 -6.84 -17.10 0.62
N ALA A 9 -6.55 -16.45 -0.52
CA ALA A 9 -5.67 -15.28 -0.50
C ALA A 9 -6.28 -14.21 0.42
N ASP A 10 -5.47 -13.53 1.24
CA ASP A 10 -5.95 -12.44 2.09
C ASP A 10 -6.73 -11.45 1.18
N PRO A 11 -8.01 -11.15 1.46
CA PRO A 11 -8.82 -10.33 0.56
C PRO A 11 -8.25 -8.91 0.40
N VAL A 12 -7.50 -8.42 1.40
CA VAL A 12 -6.76 -7.15 1.30
C VAL A 12 -5.62 -7.28 0.31
N GLN A 13 -4.89 -8.39 0.34
CA GLN A 13 -3.82 -8.68 -0.61
C GLN A 13 -4.37 -8.75 -2.03
N ALA A 14 -5.45 -9.48 -2.25
CA ALA A 14 -6.07 -9.58 -3.58
C ALA A 14 -6.53 -8.21 -4.12
N ALA A 15 -7.15 -7.39 -3.28
CA ALA A 15 -7.59 -6.04 -3.66
C ALA A 15 -6.41 -5.13 -4.02
N LEU A 16 -5.34 -5.17 -3.23
CA LEU A 16 -4.14 -4.38 -3.50
C LEU A 16 -3.36 -4.87 -4.72
N GLU A 17 -3.22 -6.18 -4.90
CA GLU A 17 -2.60 -6.77 -6.09
C GLU A 17 -3.32 -6.35 -7.38
N GLU A 18 -4.65 -6.31 -7.36
CA GLU A 18 -5.44 -5.84 -8.51
C GLU A 18 -5.27 -4.34 -8.72
N MET A 19 -5.39 -3.54 -7.66
CA MET A 19 -5.19 -2.08 -7.74
C MET A 19 -3.82 -1.71 -8.31
N LEU A 20 -2.77 -2.43 -7.91
CA LEU A 20 -1.39 -2.20 -8.36
C LEU A 20 -1.16 -2.53 -9.84
N LYS A 21 -2.05 -3.29 -10.51
CA LYS A 21 -2.00 -3.46 -11.97
C LYS A 21 -2.43 -2.20 -12.71
N GLY A 22 -3.09 -1.27 -12.02
CA GLY A 22 -3.70 -0.09 -12.63
C GLY A 22 -4.96 -0.43 -13.43
N PRO A 23 -5.61 0.59 -14.03
CA PRO A 23 -6.80 0.38 -14.84
C PRO A 23 -6.47 -0.45 -16.08
N THR A 24 -7.41 -1.31 -16.45
CA THR A 24 -7.42 -2.01 -17.74
C THR A 24 -7.46 -1.02 -18.91
N GLU A 25 -7.14 -1.48 -20.12
CA GLU A 25 -7.21 -0.65 -21.32
C GLU A 25 -8.62 -0.06 -21.53
N ASP A 26 -9.67 -0.86 -21.30
CA ASP A 26 -11.06 -0.42 -21.38
C ASP A 26 -11.39 0.68 -20.34
N GLU A 27 -10.89 0.55 -19.12
CA GLU A 27 -11.06 1.57 -18.08
C GLU A 27 -10.29 2.85 -18.42
N TYR A 28 -9.09 2.71 -18.97
CA TYR A 28 -8.32 3.85 -19.45
C TYR A 28 -9.06 4.61 -20.57
N LEU A 29 -9.65 3.88 -21.52
CA LEU A 29 -10.48 4.44 -22.60
C LEU A 29 -11.76 5.11 -22.07
N ARG A 30 -12.29 4.65 -20.94
CA ARG A 30 -13.43 5.28 -20.23
C ARG A 30 -13.04 6.49 -19.37
N GLY A 31 -11.76 6.84 -19.33
CA GLY A 31 -11.25 8.02 -18.62
C GLY A 31 -10.77 7.74 -17.19
N TYR A 32 -10.76 6.49 -16.72
CA TYR A 32 -10.16 6.15 -15.44
C TYR A 32 -8.63 6.36 -15.49
N ARG A 33 -8.07 6.88 -14.41
CA ARG A 33 -6.65 7.17 -14.26
C ARG A 33 -6.18 6.65 -12.91
N SER A 34 -4.91 6.22 -12.83
CA SER A 34 -4.27 5.73 -11.61
C SER A 34 -2.78 6.08 -11.64
N HIS A 35 -2.18 6.14 -10.46
CA HIS A 35 -0.72 6.17 -10.31
C HIS A 35 -0.07 4.82 -10.63
N PHE A 36 -0.87 3.75 -10.62
CA PHE A 36 -0.44 2.38 -10.88
C PHE A 36 -0.65 2.00 -12.35
N SER A 37 0.16 1.04 -12.79
CA SER A 37 0.14 0.48 -14.14
C SER A 37 0.67 -0.95 -14.10
N GLU A 38 0.73 -1.61 -15.25
CA GLU A 38 1.35 -2.94 -15.36
C GLU A 38 2.78 -2.98 -14.78
N ARG A 39 3.51 -1.85 -14.74
CA ARG A 39 4.85 -1.76 -14.12
C ARG A 39 4.85 -1.95 -12.61
N SER A 40 3.75 -1.64 -11.93
CA SER A 40 3.58 -1.85 -10.49
C SER A 40 2.90 -3.19 -10.17
N ALA A 41 2.51 -3.96 -11.19
CA ALA A 41 1.97 -5.29 -10.98
C ALA A 41 2.98 -6.19 -10.25
N GLY A 42 2.52 -6.90 -9.22
CA GLY A 42 3.37 -7.79 -8.42
C GLY A 42 4.36 -7.07 -7.49
N MET A 43 4.23 -5.76 -7.30
CA MET A 43 5.07 -5.02 -6.35
C MET A 43 4.70 -5.31 -4.89
N LEU A 44 3.48 -5.77 -4.59
CA LEU A 44 3.15 -6.26 -3.25
C LEU A 44 3.77 -7.66 -3.09
N ARG A 45 4.73 -7.78 -2.16
CA ARG A 45 5.41 -9.04 -1.84
C ARG A 45 4.59 -9.89 -0.88
N GLY A 46 3.80 -9.24 -0.03
CA GLY A 46 2.89 -9.90 0.90
C GLY A 46 2.33 -8.94 1.94
N ILE A 47 1.39 -9.47 2.71
CA ILE A 47 0.79 -8.80 3.86
C ILE A 47 0.97 -9.67 5.09
N THR A 48 1.31 -9.06 6.22
CA THR A 48 1.27 -9.72 7.52
C THR A 48 0.30 -9.00 8.44
N ARG A 49 -0.41 -9.78 9.25
CA ARG A 49 -1.32 -9.30 10.30
C ARG A 49 -0.65 -9.41 11.65
N ASN A 50 -0.90 -8.45 12.54
CA ASN A 50 -0.60 -8.64 13.96
C ASN A 50 -1.52 -9.72 14.58
N SER A 51 -1.27 -10.10 15.83
CA SER A 51 -2.05 -11.13 16.53
C SER A 51 -3.54 -10.80 16.69
N SER A 52 -3.90 -9.52 16.67
CA SER A 52 -5.30 -9.05 16.78
C SER A 52 -6.01 -8.97 15.43
N GLY A 53 -5.27 -9.03 14.31
CA GLY A 53 -5.79 -8.94 12.94
C GLY A 53 -6.13 -7.54 12.44
N ASP A 54 -5.98 -6.51 13.27
CA ASP A 54 -6.39 -5.12 13.03
C ASP A 54 -5.27 -4.21 12.49
N VAL A 55 -4.01 -4.64 12.58
CA VAL A 55 -2.86 -3.95 11.99
C VAL A 55 -2.26 -4.81 10.87
N LEU A 56 -2.11 -4.22 9.69
CA LEU A 56 -1.46 -4.84 8.53
C LEU A 56 -0.10 -4.22 8.27
N THR A 57 0.92 -5.05 8.07
CA THR A 57 2.16 -4.61 7.42
C THR A 57 2.10 -4.98 5.94
N LEU A 58 2.17 -3.98 5.08
CA LEU A 58 2.22 -4.12 3.63
C LEU A 58 3.70 -4.12 3.20
N ASP A 59 4.21 -5.28 2.77
CA ASP A 59 5.59 -5.41 2.27
C ASP A 59 5.61 -5.27 0.75
N PHE A 60 6.30 -4.25 0.26
CA PHE A 60 6.47 -4.01 -1.16
C PHE A 60 7.88 -4.35 -1.62
N ALA A 61 8.01 -4.75 -2.88
CA ALA A 61 9.26 -4.69 -3.59
C ALA A 61 9.70 -3.23 -3.71
N ASP A 62 11.01 -3.01 -3.77
CA ASP A 62 11.57 -1.68 -3.88
C ASP A 62 11.20 -1.04 -5.22
N PHE A 63 10.17 -0.20 -5.20
CA PHE A 63 9.64 0.49 -6.35
C PHE A 63 10.08 1.95 -6.45
N ARG A 64 11.12 2.36 -5.71
CA ARG A 64 11.57 3.77 -5.66
C ARG A 64 11.88 4.35 -7.03
N ASN A 65 12.29 3.50 -7.98
CA ASN A 65 12.61 3.87 -9.35
C ASN A 65 11.40 3.88 -10.30
N LEU A 66 10.23 3.37 -9.89
CA LEU A 66 9.04 3.28 -10.77
C LEU A 66 8.36 4.64 -10.99
N PHE A 67 8.43 5.54 -10.01
CA PHE A 67 7.73 6.83 -10.09
C PHE A 67 8.52 7.90 -10.87
N GLY A 68 9.72 7.58 -11.35
CA GLY A 68 10.61 8.52 -12.03
C GLY A 68 11.26 9.51 -11.07
N GLU A 69 12.42 10.06 -11.46
CA GLU A 69 13.32 10.84 -10.58
C GLU A 69 12.68 12.09 -9.94
N ASN A 70 11.53 12.56 -10.45
CA ASN A 70 10.86 13.78 -10.02
C ASN A 70 9.52 13.56 -9.27
N LYS A 71 9.18 12.31 -8.91
CA LYS A 71 7.95 12.00 -8.16
C LYS A 71 8.25 11.05 -7.01
N VAL A 72 9.17 11.46 -6.13
CA VAL A 72 9.31 10.78 -4.84
C VAL A 72 8.04 11.13 -4.04
N PRO A 73 7.21 10.14 -3.67
CA PRO A 73 6.11 10.38 -2.76
C PRO A 73 6.67 10.92 -1.44
N SER A 74 6.02 11.94 -0.90
CA SER A 74 6.30 12.47 0.43
C SER A 74 5.18 12.04 1.39
N PRO A 75 5.26 12.31 2.70
CA PRO A 75 4.14 12.05 3.60
C PRO A 75 2.82 12.70 3.15
N THR A 76 2.87 13.78 2.36
CA THR A 76 1.65 14.41 1.81
C THR A 76 0.94 13.54 0.77
N SER A 77 1.61 12.51 0.22
CA SER A 77 1.01 11.59 -0.75
C SER A 77 -0.04 10.64 -0.14
N PHE A 78 -0.18 10.63 1.19
CA PHE A 78 -1.31 9.99 1.87
C PHE A 78 -2.63 10.76 1.71
N GLY A 79 -2.57 12.06 1.39
CA GLY A 79 -3.75 12.91 1.16
C GLY A 79 -4.32 12.83 -0.26
N PRO A 80 -5.48 13.48 -0.52
CA PRO A 80 -6.23 13.36 -1.77
C PRO A 80 -5.38 13.55 -3.03
N GLY A 81 -5.47 12.58 -3.96
CA GLY A 81 -4.75 12.61 -5.24
C GLY A 81 -3.29 12.15 -5.16
N GLY A 82 -2.80 11.69 -4.00
CA GLY A 82 -1.48 11.09 -3.86
C GLY A 82 -1.48 9.57 -4.03
N VAL A 83 -0.32 9.00 -4.36
CA VAL A 83 -0.17 7.55 -4.58
C VAL A 83 -0.46 6.71 -3.34
N MET A 84 -0.09 7.20 -2.15
CA MET A 84 -0.37 6.48 -0.91
C MET A 84 -1.85 6.55 -0.54
N ALA A 85 -2.55 7.62 -0.93
CA ALA A 85 -3.99 7.75 -0.75
C ALA A 85 -4.76 6.64 -1.48
N ASP A 86 -4.36 6.28 -2.70
CA ASP A 86 -5.03 5.18 -3.44
C ASP A 86 -4.92 3.85 -2.68
N ILE A 87 -3.74 3.55 -2.10
CA ILE A 87 -3.51 2.36 -1.28
C ILE A 87 -4.37 2.41 -0.01
N THR A 88 -4.27 3.48 0.77
CA THR A 88 -4.95 3.57 2.08
C THR A 88 -6.46 3.65 1.93
N TRP A 89 -6.95 4.33 0.90
CA TRP A 89 -8.38 4.38 0.57
C TRP A 89 -8.91 3.01 0.20
N THR A 90 -8.19 2.25 -0.63
CA THR A 90 -8.56 0.87 -0.99
C THR A 90 -8.70 0.01 0.25
N VAL A 91 -7.72 0.07 1.17
CA VAL A 91 -7.78 -0.74 2.39
C VAL A 91 -8.89 -0.26 3.34
N PHE A 92 -8.88 1.01 3.74
CA PHE A 92 -9.76 1.49 4.80
C PHE A 92 -11.22 1.59 4.40
N LYS A 93 -11.54 1.81 3.12
CA LYS A 93 -12.95 1.78 2.64
C LYS A 93 -13.51 0.37 2.54
N GLN A 94 -12.71 -0.60 2.08
CA GLN A 94 -13.20 -1.95 1.80
C GLN A 94 -13.11 -2.87 3.01
N PHE A 95 -12.19 -2.60 3.94
CA PHE A 95 -11.91 -3.47 5.09
C PHE A 95 -12.02 -2.68 6.41
N PRO A 96 -13.23 -2.55 6.98
CA PRO A 96 -13.49 -1.77 8.19
C PRO A 96 -12.71 -2.25 9.42
N ASP A 97 -12.43 -3.54 9.49
CA ASP A 97 -11.73 -4.16 10.63
C ASP A 97 -10.25 -3.78 10.69
N VAL A 98 -9.66 -3.33 9.58
CA VAL A 98 -8.29 -2.80 9.55
C VAL A 98 -8.28 -1.42 10.19
N GLN A 99 -7.54 -1.28 11.28
CA GLN A 99 -7.40 -0.04 12.05
C GLN A 99 -6.08 0.67 11.80
N ALA A 100 -5.05 -0.04 11.33
CA ALA A 100 -3.77 0.58 11.05
C ALA A 100 -2.96 -0.15 9.96
N LEU A 101 -2.10 0.62 9.30
CA LEU A 101 -1.20 0.16 8.25
C LEU A 101 0.25 0.50 8.62
N ARG A 102 1.12 -0.48 8.42
CA ARG A 102 2.57 -0.34 8.36
C ARG A 102 3.02 -0.60 6.92
N PHE A 103 4.12 0.02 6.53
CA PHE A 103 4.64 -0.05 5.18
C PHE A 103 6.11 -0.42 5.21
N ALA A 104 6.51 -1.35 4.35
CA ALA A 104 7.88 -1.82 4.26
C ALA A 104 8.34 -1.95 2.81
N PHE A 105 9.66 -1.82 2.61
CA PHE A 105 10.34 -2.29 1.40
C PHE A 105 11.21 -3.49 1.71
N ASN A 106 10.95 -4.61 1.05
CA ASN A 106 11.66 -5.87 1.23
C ASN A 106 11.81 -6.27 2.72
N GLY A 107 10.76 -6.03 3.50
CA GLY A 107 10.72 -6.30 4.95
C GLY A 107 11.28 -5.20 5.86
N ASP A 108 11.71 -4.05 5.32
CA ASP A 108 12.26 -2.94 6.10
C ASP A 108 11.32 -1.72 6.09
N GLU A 109 10.69 -1.43 7.23
CA GLU A 109 9.82 -0.26 7.40
C GLU A 109 10.61 1.05 7.44
N GLY A 110 11.83 1.04 7.97
CA GLY A 110 12.67 2.23 8.08
C GLY A 110 13.13 2.72 6.72
N VAL A 111 13.45 1.80 5.80
CA VAL A 111 13.78 2.14 4.40
C VAL A 111 12.58 2.76 3.68
N PHE A 112 11.36 2.25 3.91
CA PHE A 112 10.15 2.83 3.34
C PHE A 112 9.93 4.26 3.84
N TRP A 113 9.90 4.46 5.16
CA TRP A 113 9.62 5.76 5.76
C TRP A 113 10.72 6.79 5.49
N SER A 114 11.99 6.37 5.52
CA SER A 114 13.10 7.27 5.19
C SER A 114 13.10 7.70 3.72
N TRP A 115 12.68 6.81 2.82
CA TRP A 115 12.47 7.18 1.41
C TRP A 115 11.32 8.18 1.26
N LEU A 116 10.19 7.92 1.91
CA LEU A 116 9.02 8.80 1.88
C LEU A 116 9.35 10.19 2.46
N ALA A 117 10.05 10.26 3.59
CA ALA A 117 10.41 11.53 4.23
C ALA A 117 11.55 12.28 3.51
N GLY A 118 12.31 11.59 2.65
CA GLY A 118 13.52 12.14 2.02
C GLY A 118 14.71 12.30 2.98
N ALA A 119 14.62 11.75 4.20
CA ALA A 119 15.65 11.77 5.23
C ALA A 119 15.45 10.58 6.20
N PRO A 120 16.50 10.14 6.92
CA PRO A 120 16.35 9.09 7.93
C PRO A 120 15.28 9.46 8.97
N CYS A 121 14.32 8.57 9.17
CA CYS A 121 13.28 8.71 10.19
C CYS A 121 12.84 7.34 10.72
N GLU A 122 12.19 7.37 11.88
CA GLU A 122 11.61 6.17 12.50
C GLU A 122 10.36 5.74 11.73
N PRO A 123 10.09 4.43 11.64
CA PRO A 123 8.85 3.94 11.06
C PRO A 123 7.61 4.45 11.79
N GLU A 124 6.63 4.93 11.02
CA GLU A 124 5.34 5.35 11.53
C GLU A 124 4.25 4.32 11.19
N VAL A 125 3.17 4.35 11.96
CA VAL A 125 1.94 3.57 11.71
C VAL A 125 0.89 4.55 11.21
N PHE A 126 0.34 4.30 10.03
CA PHE A 126 -0.75 5.11 9.48
C PHE A 126 -2.09 4.51 9.91
N THR A 127 -2.83 5.23 10.74
CA THR A 127 -4.07 4.73 11.36
C THR A 127 -5.31 5.12 10.56
N ARG A 128 -6.42 4.42 10.82
CA ARG A 128 -7.74 4.81 10.33
C ARG A 128 -8.11 6.23 10.76
N ASN A 129 -7.75 6.63 11.98
CA ASN A 129 -7.98 8.00 12.45
C ASN A 129 -7.23 9.01 11.58
N ASP A 130 -5.97 8.76 11.23
CA ASP A 130 -5.20 9.64 10.34
C ASP A 130 -5.87 9.77 8.97
N TRP A 131 -6.38 8.65 8.44
CA TRP A 131 -7.10 8.60 7.18
C TRP A 131 -8.46 9.32 7.20
N GLU A 132 -9.16 9.36 8.33
CA GLU A 132 -10.44 10.06 8.47
C GLU A 132 -10.29 11.58 8.59
N GLN A 133 -9.08 12.09 8.81
CA GLN A 133 -8.78 13.53 8.96
C GLN A 133 -8.26 14.20 7.67
N ILE A 134 -8.05 13.43 6.59
CA ILE A 134 -7.53 13.91 5.29
C ILE A 134 -8.62 14.02 4.22
#